data_AF-A0A1G3LWJ1-F1
#
_entry.id   AF-A0A1G3LWJ1-F1
#
_cell.length_a   1.000
_cell.length_b   1.000
_cell.length_c   1.000
_cell.angle_alpha   90.00
_cell.angle_beta   90.00
_cell.angle_gamma   90.00
#
_symmetry.space_group_name_H-M   'P 1'
#
loop_
_entity.id
_entity.type
_entity.pdbx_description
1 polymer ?
#
loop_
_entity_poly.entity_id
_entity_poly.type
_entity_poly.pdbx_seq_one_letter_code
_entity_poly.pdbx_strand_id
1 'polypeptide(L)' 'MREHISITIEGGIAQRLRRYARRERRPVSQVVEMAIEKLLEQHLPAAESIVTTRASFEGRFSREQTYGER' A
#
# COMPACT_ATOMS: atom_id res chain seq x y z
N MET A 1 2.62 -15.53 6.57
CA MET A 1 3.10 -15.97 7.90
C MET A 1 2.69 -14.91 8.92
N ARG A 2 2.48 -15.25 10.20
CA ARG A 2 2.14 -14.26 11.23
C ARG A 2 3.36 -13.99 12.10
N GLU A 3 3.69 -12.73 12.31
CA GLU A 3 4.78 -12.30 13.18
C GLU A 3 4.23 -11.65 14.45
N HIS A 4 4.97 -11.76 15.56
CA HIS A 4 4.60 -11.16 16.83
C HIS A 4 5.41 -9.88 17.06
N ILE A 5 4.72 -8.76 17.30
CA ILE A 5 5.34 -7.45 17.54
C ILE A 5 4.86 -6.93 18.90
N SER A 6 5.81 -6.58 19.76
CA SER A 6 5.56 -5.90 21.04
C SER A 6 5.80 -4.41 20.87
N ILE A 7 4.80 -3.58 21.19
CA ILE A 7 4.91 -2.12 21.15
C ILE A 7 4.38 -1.49 22.43
N THR A 8 4.99 -0.37 22.82
CA THR A 8 4.49 0.50 23.88
C THR A 8 3.78 1.69 23.26
N ILE A 9 2.56 1.97 23.72
CA ILE A 9 1.76 3.10 23.26
C ILE A 9 1.21 3.87 24.46
N GLU A 10 0.85 5.12 24.23
CA GLU A 10 0.25 5.97 25.25
C GLU A 10 -1.08 5.38 25.76
N GLY A 11 -1.33 5.48 27.07
CA GLY A 11 -2.48 4.85 27.72
C GLY A 11 -3.83 5.33 27.18
N GLY A 12 -3.96 6.62 26.87
CA GLY A 12 -5.18 7.19 26.29
C GLY A 12 -5.48 6.60 24.91
N ILE A 13 -4.44 6.41 24.08
CA ILE A 13 -4.54 5.77 22.76
C ILE A 13 -4.97 4.31 22.91
N ALA A 14 -4.36 3.54 23.82
CA ALA A 14 -4.73 2.16 24.07
C ALA A 14 -6.21 2.00 24.47
N GLN A 15 -6.71 2.90 25.33
CA GLN A 15 -8.12 2.88 25.74
C GLN A 15 -9.08 3.23 24.59
N ARG A 16 -8.73 4.23 23.77
CA ARG A 16 -9.54 4.61 22.59
C ARG A 16 -9.58 3.47 21.57
N LEU A 17 -8.44 2.85 21.31
CA LEU A 17 -8.31 1.70 20.41
C LEU A 17 -9.18 0.52 20.86
N ARG A 18 -9.14 0.16 22.14
CA ARG A 18 -9.97 -0.91 22.72
C ARG A 18 -11.47 -0.60 22.60
N ARG A 19 -11.87 0.65 22.84
CA ARG A 19 -13.27 1.10 22.68
C ARG A 19 -13.74 0.96 21.24
N TYR A 20 -12.92 1.40 20.29
CA TYR A 20 -13.21 1.25 18.86
C TYR A 20 -13.31 -0.22 18.45
N ALA A 21 -12.34 -1.05 18.85
CA ALA A 21 -12.33 -2.48 18.55
C ALA A 21 -13.60 -3.20 19.03
N ARG A 22 -14.07 -2.88 20.24
CA ARG A 22 -15.34 -3.39 20.77
C ARG A 22 -16.55 -2.96 19.95
N ARG A 23 -16.61 -1.69 19.55
CA ARG A 23 -17.71 -1.15 18.73
C ARG A 23 -17.80 -1.85 17.37
N GLU A 24 -16.65 -2.06 16.74
CA GLU A 24 -16.54 -2.73 15.43
C GLU A 24 -16.61 -4.26 15.51
N ARG A 25 -16.75 -4.83 16.73
CA ARG A 25 -16.71 -6.28 16.98
C ARG A 25 -15.47 -6.97 16.39
N ARG A 26 -14.32 -6.29 16.47
CA ARG A 26 -13.02 -6.76 15.97
C ARG A 26 -11.99 -6.90 17.09
N PRO A 27 -11.03 -7.84 16.99
CA PRO A 27 -9.89 -7.88 17.90
C PRO A 27 -9.00 -6.65 17.71
N VAL A 28 -8.32 -6.25 18.79
CA VAL A 28 -7.43 -5.07 18.79
C VAL A 28 -6.31 -5.21 17.75
N SER A 29 -5.74 -6.41 17.60
CA SER A 29 -4.70 -6.69 16.62
C SER A 29 -5.15 -6.40 15.19
N GLN A 30 -6.38 -6.79 14.82
CA GLN A 30 -6.91 -6.52 13.49
C GLN A 30 -7.16 -5.03 13.26
N VAL A 31 -7.61 -4.29 14.28
CA VAL A 31 -7.75 -2.83 14.16
C VAL A 31 -6.39 -2.15 13.97
N VAL A 32 -5.37 -2.61 14.70
CA VAL A 32 -3.99 -2.12 14.55
C VAL A 32 -3.45 -2.43 13.16
N GLU A 33 -3.65 -3.65 12.67
CA GLU A 33 -3.24 -4.08 11.33
C GLU A 33 -3.85 -3.18 10.25
N MET A 34 -5.17 -2.95 10.28
CA MET A 34 -5.85 -2.04 9.35
C MET A 34 -5.32 -0.60 9.41
N ALA A 35 -5.01 -0.12 10.61
CA ALA A 35 -4.47 1.23 10.80
C ALA A 35 -3.05 1.36 10.24
N ILE A 36 -2.21 0.33 10.45
CA ILE A 36 -0.85 0.26 9.91
C ILE A 36 -0.89 0.16 8.38
N GLU A 37 -1.71 -0.72 7.83
CA GLU A 37 -1.87 -0.88 6.38
C GLU A 37 -2.25 0.44 5.71
N LYS A 38 -3.28 1.11 6.24
CA LYS A 38 -3.71 2.42 5.74
C LYS A 38 -2.63 3.49 5.85
N LEU A 39 -1.84 3.48 6.92
CA LEU A 39 -0.72 4.42 7.09
C LEU A 39 0.38 4.14 6.08
N LEU A 40 0.72 2.86 5.87
CA LEU A 40 1.75 2.45 4.92
C LEU A 40 1.32 2.76 3.49
N GLU A 41 0.07 2.51 3.10
CA GLU A 41 -0.46 2.89 1.78
C GLU A 41 -0.32 4.39 1.49
N GLN A 42 -0.47 5.25 2.52
CA GLN A 42 -0.37 6.70 2.38
C GLN A 42 1.07 7.20 2.19
N HIS A 43 2.05 6.53 2.80
CA HIS A 43 3.43 7.02 2.89
C HIS A 43 4.45 6.19 2.10
N LEU A 44 4.11 4.94 1.84
CA LEU A 44 4.87 3.97 1.05
C LEU A 44 3.86 3.35 0.07
N PRO A 45 3.35 4.13 -0.91
CA PRO A 45 2.57 3.55 -1.98
C PRO A 45 3.41 2.41 -2.54
N ALA A 46 2.84 1.20 -2.54
CA ALA A 46 3.55 0.00 -2.97
C ALA A 46 4.31 0.33 -4.26
N ALA A 47 5.61 0.05 -4.28
CA ALA A 47 6.51 0.38 -5.39
C ALA A 47 6.13 -0.30 -6.73
N GLU A 48 4.92 -0.87 -6.82
CA GLU A 48 4.31 -1.48 -7.99
C GLU A 48 3.12 -0.68 -8.54
N SER A 49 2.95 0.60 -8.20
CA SER A 49 2.17 1.44 -9.10
C SER A 49 3.03 1.68 -10.34
N ILE A 50 2.81 0.90 -11.40
CA ILE A 50 3.25 1.29 -12.74
C ILE A 50 2.60 2.64 -12.99
N VAL A 51 3.36 3.72 -12.81
CA VAL A 51 2.97 5.06 -13.23
C VAL A 51 3.03 5.04 -14.75
N THR A 52 1.98 4.52 -15.39
CA THR A 52 1.76 4.79 -16.80
C THR A 52 1.36 6.25 -16.87
N THR A 53 2.33 7.10 -17.22
CA THR A 53 1.98 8.37 -17.84
C THR A 53 1.12 8.03 -19.06
N ARG A 54 0.09 8.83 -19.38
CA ARG A 54 -0.59 8.77 -20.68
C ARG A 54 0.39 9.26 -21.75
N ALA A 55 1.45 8.52 -21.99
CA ALA A 55 2.34 8.75 -23.11
C ALA A 55 1.67 8.13 -24.34
N SER A 56 1.04 8.96 -25.16
CA SER A 56 0.69 8.58 -26.53
C SER A 56 1.97 8.55 -27.34
N PHE A 57 2.39 7.37 -27.79
CA PHE A 57 3.45 7.25 -28.77
C PHE A 57 2.92 7.66 -30.15
N GLU A 58 3.28 8.87 -30.61
CA GLU A 58 3.05 9.31 -31.99
C GLU A 58 4.25 8.93 -32.86
N GLY A 59 4.46 7.63 -33.06
CA GLY A 59 5.45 7.12 -34.00
C GLY A 59 4.86 6.03 -34.87
N ARG A 60 5.27 5.96 -36.14
CA ARG A 60 4.97 4.83 -37.01
C ARG A 60 6.11 3.84 -36.89
N PHE A 61 5.86 2.65 -36.36
CA PHE A 61 6.84 1.58 -36.39
C PHE A 61 7.03 1.12 -37.84
N SER A 62 8.14 1.51 -38.47
CA SER A 62 8.55 0.95 -39.76
C SER A 62 9.46 -0.24 -39.52
N ARG A 63 9.24 -1.30 -40.30
CA ARG A 63 10.06 -2.52 -40.21
C ARG A 63 11.51 -2.26 -40.58
N GLU A 64 11.77 -1.30 -41.48
CA GLU A 64 13.14 -0.95 -41.90
C GLU A 64 13.95 -0.35 -40.76
N GLN A 65 13.33 0.48 -39.89
CA GLN A 65 14.01 1.08 -38.74
C GLN A 65 14.32 0.08 -37.62
N THR A 66 13.43 -0.87 -37.37
CA THR A 66 13.58 -1.80 -36.22
C THR A 66 14.58 -2.91 -36.49
N TYR A 67 14.68 -3.38 -37.73
CA TYR A 67 15.50 -4.56 -38.05
C TYR A 67 16.71 -4.29 -38.93
N GLY A 68 16.86 -3.08 -39.48
CA GLY A 68 17.93 -2.73 -40.42
C GLY A 68 17.82 -3.52 -41.72
N GLU A 69 18.11 -2.88 -42.84
CA GLU A 69 18.19 -3.58 -44.13
C GLU A 69 19.34 -4.62 -44.08
N ARG A 70 19.06 -5.82 -44.58
CA ARG A 70 20.05 -6.92 -44.71
C ARG A 70 21.20 -6.55 -45.63
#